data_AF-K4L442-F1
#
_entry.id   AF-K4L442-F1
#
_cell.length_a   1.000
_cell.length_b   1.000
_cell.length_c   1.000
_cell.angle_alpha   90.00
_cell.angle_beta   90.00
_cell.angle_gamma   90.00
#
_symmetry.space_group_name_H-M   'P 1'
#
loop_
_entity.id
_entity.type
_entity.pdbx_description
1 polymer ?
#
loop_
_entity_poly.entity_id
_entity_poly.type
_entity_poly.pdbx_seq_one_letter_code
_entity_poly.pdbx_strand_id
1 'polypeptide(L)'
;MLKKMCLQMKKKNKGFTLIELIVVIAILGILAAVLIPQFTGFQDKAHSTQVMVEAKQIATAADSLYVELGAAPTAAQIVAVAGPDIAAADITVGAVGSGHVGFVYVTTVTGSTKTFTATRNAANNYSIVITY
;
A
#
# COMPACT_ATOMS: atom_id res chain seq x y z
N MET A 1 -1.32 67.72 38.62
CA MET A 1 -1.02 66.88 37.43
C MET A 1 -0.78 65.44 37.94
N LEU A 2 -1.19 64.38 37.24
CA LEU A 2 -1.08 62.93 37.60
C LEU A 2 -2.23 62.24 38.37
N LYS A 3 -3.49 62.34 37.91
CA LYS A 3 -4.57 61.40 38.35
C LYS A 3 -5.25 60.62 37.22
N LYS A 4 -4.54 60.41 36.11
CA LYS A 4 -4.96 59.54 35.00
C LYS A 4 -3.75 58.80 34.43
N MET A 5 -3.33 57.67 35.00
CA MET A 5 -2.32 56.83 34.31
C MET A 5 -2.35 55.33 34.64
N CYS A 6 -3.49 54.73 34.96
CA CYS A 6 -3.56 53.28 34.84
C CYS A 6 -5.01 52.81 34.64
N LEU A 7 -5.55 53.10 33.45
CA LEU A 7 -6.65 52.29 32.93
C LEU A 7 -6.06 50.90 32.62
N GLN A 8 -6.03 50.07 33.65
CA GLN A 8 -5.73 48.64 33.55
C GLN A 8 -6.74 48.02 32.58
N MET A 9 -6.31 47.83 31.33
CA MET A 9 -7.02 47.01 30.36
C MET A 9 -7.03 45.57 30.88
N LYS A 10 -8.07 45.19 31.62
CA LYS A 10 -8.39 43.78 31.90
C LYS A 10 -8.61 43.10 30.55
N LYS A 11 -7.56 42.48 30.01
CA LYS A 11 -7.68 41.53 28.90
C LYS A 11 -8.65 40.45 29.37
N LYS A 12 -9.86 40.45 28.81
CA LYS A 12 -10.83 39.37 28.99
C LYS A 12 -10.25 38.13 28.32
N ASN A 13 -9.44 37.38 29.05
CA ASN A 13 -9.02 36.05 28.64
C ASN A 13 -10.28 35.17 28.63
N LYS A 14 -10.97 35.12 27.49
CA LYS A 14 -12.03 34.15 27.25
C LYS A 14 -11.35 32.79 27.08
N GLY A 15 -11.20 32.07 28.18
CA GLY A 15 -10.83 30.66 28.14
C GLY A 15 -11.95 29.85 27.49
N PHE A 16 -11.58 28.85 26.70
CA PHE A 16 -12.51 27.85 26.17
C PHE A 16 -13.18 27.15 27.35
N THR A 17 -14.50 26.97 27.31
CA THR A 17 -15.21 26.29 28.39
C THR A 17 -14.93 24.79 28.31
N LEU A 18 -14.87 24.11 29.45
CA LEU A 18 -14.71 22.65 29.49
C LEU A 18 -15.85 21.94 28.73
N ILE A 19 -17.06 22.50 28.77
CA ILE A 19 -18.21 21.95 28.07
C ILE A 19 -18.07 22.06 26.54
N GLU A 20 -17.52 23.15 26.02
CA GLU A 20 -17.23 23.29 24.58
C GLU A 20 -16.22 22.23 24.14
N LEU A 21 -15.19 21.95 24.94
CA LEU A 21 -14.22 20.91 24.60
C LEU A 21 -14.83 19.51 24.62
N ILE A 22 -15.67 19.22 25.61
CA ILE A 22 -16.33 17.92 25.77
C ILE A 22 -17.28 17.62 24.61
N VAL A 23 -18.07 18.59 24.16
CA VAL A 23 -18.97 18.40 23.02
C VAL A 23 -18.18 18.17 21.73
N VAL A 24 -17.06 18.86 21.53
CA VAL A 24 -16.22 18.69 20.34
C VAL A 24 -15.63 17.27 20.28
N ILE A 25 -15.04 16.77 21.36
CA ILE A 25 -14.48 15.41 21.38
C ILE A 25 -15.58 14.34 21.27
N ALA A 26 -16.79 14.61 21.77
CA ALA A 26 -17.93 13.70 21.62
C ALA A 26 -18.34 13.56 20.15
N ILE A 27 -18.44 14.68 19.41
CA ILE A 27 -18.75 14.66 17.97
C ILE A 27 -17.61 14.01 17.18
N LEU A 28 -16.35 14.36 17.47
CA LEU A 28 -15.18 13.72 16.85
C LEU A 28 -15.14 12.21 17.09
N GLY A 29 -15.54 11.75 18.28
CA GLY A 29 -15.64 10.34 18.61
C GLY A 29 -16.68 9.59 17.76
N ILE A 30 -17.87 10.19 17.57
CA ILE A 30 -18.92 9.60 16.72
C ILE A 30 -18.45 9.52 15.25
N LEU A 31 -17.85 10.61 14.74
CA LEU A 31 -17.33 10.63 13.37
C LEU A 31 -16.20 9.60 13.18
N ALA A 32 -15.26 9.52 14.12
CA ALA A 32 -14.16 8.55 14.05
C ALA A 32 -14.65 7.10 14.07
N ALA A 33 -15.68 6.78 14.87
CA ALA A 33 -16.24 5.43 14.96
C ALA A 33 -16.78 4.91 13.61
N VAL A 34 -17.37 5.79 12.79
CA VAL A 34 -17.89 5.41 11.45
C VAL A 34 -16.78 5.45 10.39
N LEU A 35 -15.85 6.40 10.49
CA LEU A 35 -14.81 6.62 9.48
C LEU A 35 -13.71 5.55 9.50
N ILE A 36 -13.26 5.09 10.66
CA ILE A 36 -12.16 4.11 10.80
C ILE A 36 -12.44 2.79 10.04
N PRO A 37 -13.59 2.10 10.20
CA PRO A 37 -13.85 0.85 9.49
C PRO A 37 -14.00 1.05 7.97
N GLN A 38 -14.50 2.20 7.52
CA GLN A 38 -14.58 2.48 6.09
C GLN A 38 -13.20 2.74 5.49
N PHE A 39 -12.35 3.49 6.19
CA PHE A 39 -11.01 3.85 5.73
C PHE A 39 -10.05 2.65 5.61
N THR A 40 -10.18 1.65 6.48
CA THR A 40 -9.39 0.41 6.40
C THR A 40 -9.74 -0.41 5.16
N GLY A 41 -11.02 -0.60 4.86
CA GLY A 41 -11.45 -1.32 3.65
C GLY A 41 -11.06 -0.65 2.33
N PHE A 42 -10.94 0.69 2.29
CA PHE A 42 -10.46 1.40 1.11
C PHE A 42 -8.95 1.20 0.89
N GLN A 43 -8.15 1.21 1.94
CA GLN A 43 -6.72 0.92 1.86
C GLN A 43 -6.48 -0.49 1.31
N ASP A 44 -7.19 -1.50 1.84
CA ASP A 44 -7.03 -2.89 1.38
C ASP A 44 -7.35 -3.07 -0.11
N LYS A 45 -8.39 -2.37 -0.61
CA LYS A 45 -8.76 -2.39 -2.03
C LYS A 45 -7.73 -1.67 -2.90
N ALA A 46 -7.26 -0.49 -2.46
CA ALA A 46 -6.23 0.26 -3.17
C ALA A 46 -4.95 -0.56 -3.29
N HIS A 47 -4.52 -1.19 -2.19
CA HIS A 47 -3.37 -2.09 -2.18
C HIS A 47 -3.58 -3.33 -3.05
N SER A 48 -4.73 -4.01 -2.95
CA SER A 48 -5.00 -5.17 -3.81
C SER A 48 -4.94 -4.82 -5.30
N THR A 49 -5.36 -3.61 -5.66
CA THR A 49 -5.27 -3.08 -7.03
C THR A 49 -3.83 -2.76 -7.41
N GLN A 50 -3.07 -2.09 -6.54
CA GLN A 50 -1.66 -1.79 -6.74
C GLN A 50 -0.86 -3.07 -6.98
N VAL A 51 -1.03 -4.07 -6.12
CA VAL A 51 -0.29 -5.32 -6.21
C VAL A 51 -0.65 -6.11 -7.47
N MET A 52 -1.90 -6.02 -7.93
CA MET A 52 -2.29 -6.60 -9.22
C MET A 52 -1.57 -5.93 -10.40
N VAL A 53 -1.33 -4.62 -10.34
CA VAL A 53 -0.58 -3.88 -11.37
C VAL A 53 0.89 -4.29 -11.33
N GLU A 54 1.51 -4.30 -10.15
CA GLU A 54 2.89 -4.74 -9.95
C GLU A 54 3.11 -6.18 -10.43
N ALA A 55 2.20 -7.10 -10.10
CA ALA A 55 2.26 -8.49 -10.57
C ALA A 55 2.22 -8.60 -12.10
N LYS A 56 1.44 -7.76 -12.78
CA LYS A 56 1.40 -7.71 -14.26
C LYS A 56 2.69 -7.13 -14.85
N GLN A 57 3.29 -6.14 -14.20
CA GLN A 57 4.58 -5.58 -14.60
C GLN A 57 5.68 -6.64 -14.48
N ILE A 58 5.72 -7.36 -13.35
CA ILE A 58 6.63 -8.49 -13.13
C ILE A 58 6.43 -9.56 -14.21
N ALA A 59 5.19 -9.94 -14.52
CA ALA A 59 4.89 -10.92 -15.57
C ALA A 59 5.46 -10.51 -16.94
N THR A 60 5.21 -9.27 -17.32
CA THR A 60 5.63 -8.72 -18.61
C THR A 60 7.15 -8.63 -18.69
N ALA A 61 7.80 -8.17 -17.62
CA ALA A 61 9.26 -8.08 -17.52
C ALA A 61 9.92 -9.47 -17.53
N ALA A 62 9.35 -10.44 -16.83
CA ALA A 62 9.85 -11.81 -16.80
C ALA A 62 9.77 -12.46 -18.20
N ASP A 63 8.67 -12.25 -18.93
CA ASP A 63 8.53 -12.73 -20.30
C ASP A 63 9.53 -12.09 -21.26
N SER A 64 9.69 -10.75 -21.20
CA SER A 64 10.63 -10.07 -22.09
C SER A 64 12.05 -10.54 -21.87
N LEU A 65 12.45 -10.69 -20.61
CA LEU A 65 13.78 -11.17 -20.24
C LEU A 65 13.97 -12.65 -20.59
N TYR A 66 12.93 -13.47 -20.50
CA TYR A 66 13.04 -14.87 -20.90
C TYR A 66 13.34 -15.01 -22.40
N VAL A 67 12.67 -14.20 -23.24
CA VAL A 67 12.92 -14.17 -24.68
C VAL A 67 14.33 -13.68 -24.99
N GLU A 68 14.85 -12.71 -24.23
CA GLU A 68 16.19 -12.15 -24.42
C GLU A 68 17.30 -13.10 -23.95
N LEU A 69 17.14 -13.70 -22.76
CA LEU A 69 18.17 -14.51 -22.11
C LEU A 69 18.13 -15.98 -22.53
N GLY A 70 17.01 -16.45 -23.08
CA GLY A 70 16.76 -17.87 -23.35
C GLY A 70 16.73 -18.75 -22.10
N ALA A 71 16.64 -18.13 -20.92
CA ALA A 71 16.69 -18.76 -19.61
C ALA A 71 15.85 -17.96 -18.61
N ALA A 72 15.50 -18.58 -17.48
CA ALA A 72 14.72 -17.92 -16.44
C ALA A 72 15.46 -16.70 -15.86
N PRO A 73 14.88 -15.49 -15.89
CA PRO A 73 15.51 -14.31 -15.32
C PRO A 73 15.49 -14.38 -13.78
N THR A 74 16.52 -13.82 -13.18
CA THR A 74 16.59 -13.63 -11.73
C THR A 74 15.65 -12.51 -11.28
N ALA A 75 15.26 -12.51 -10.00
CA ALA A 75 14.45 -11.43 -9.41
C ALA A 75 15.06 -10.04 -9.62
N ALA A 76 16.39 -9.92 -9.52
CA ALA A 76 17.10 -8.66 -9.74
C ALA A 76 16.96 -8.14 -11.19
N GLN A 77 17.03 -9.04 -12.17
CA GLN A 77 16.84 -8.68 -13.59
C GLN A 77 15.40 -8.24 -13.84
N ILE A 78 14.42 -8.94 -13.25
CA ILE A 78 13.00 -8.59 -13.39
C ILE A 78 12.75 -7.18 -12.84
N VAL A 79 13.24 -6.86 -11.64
CA VAL A 79 13.05 -5.52 -11.03
C VAL A 79 13.70 -4.42 -11.88
N ALA A 80 14.85 -4.68 -12.49
CA ALA A 80 15.51 -3.71 -13.36
C ALA A 80 14.64 -3.29 -14.56
N VAL A 81 13.70 -4.15 -14.99
CA VAL A 81 12.76 -3.88 -16.08
C VAL A 81 11.38 -3.46 -15.57
N ALA A 82 10.89 -4.05 -14.48
CA ALA A 82 9.55 -3.81 -13.95
C ALA A 82 9.41 -2.46 -13.25
N GLY A 83 10.50 -1.92 -12.69
CA GLY A 83 10.55 -0.59 -12.09
C GLY A 83 10.98 -0.58 -10.61
N PRO A 84 11.27 0.62 -10.06
CA PRO A 84 11.88 0.77 -8.73
C PRO A 84 10.92 0.48 -7.57
N ASP A 85 9.61 0.45 -7.83
CA ASP A 85 8.58 0.26 -6.79
C ASP A 85 8.48 -1.19 -6.32
N ILE A 86 9.19 -2.11 -6.96
CA ILE A 86 9.16 -3.55 -6.69
C ILE A 86 10.51 -3.98 -6.14
N ALA A 87 10.56 -4.52 -4.91
CA ALA A 87 11.80 -5.01 -4.35
C ALA A 87 12.11 -6.42 -4.85
N ALA A 88 13.38 -6.71 -5.17
CA ALA A 88 13.78 -8.04 -5.62
C ALA A 88 13.58 -9.12 -4.55
N ALA A 89 13.61 -8.74 -3.27
CA ALA A 89 13.34 -9.61 -2.13
C ALA A 89 11.88 -10.12 -2.08
N ASP A 90 10.97 -9.38 -2.71
CA ASP A 90 9.55 -9.71 -2.77
C ASP A 90 9.24 -10.68 -3.93
N ILE A 91 10.21 -10.95 -4.82
CA ILE A 91 10.05 -11.85 -5.96
C ILE A 91 10.83 -13.13 -5.73
N THR A 92 10.11 -14.25 -5.64
CA THR A 92 10.69 -15.59 -5.73
C THR A 92 10.44 -16.16 -7.12
N VAL A 93 11.50 -16.40 -7.88
CA VAL A 93 11.40 -17.01 -9.21
C VAL A 93 11.49 -18.53 -9.08
N GLY A 94 10.53 -19.24 -9.68
CA GLY A 94 10.50 -20.69 -9.73
C GLY A 94 10.34 -21.17 -11.16
N ALA A 95 11.12 -22.17 -11.58
CA ALA A 95 10.90 -22.78 -12.88
C ALA A 95 9.51 -23.44 -12.93
N VAL A 96 8.65 -23.06 -13.88
CA VAL A 96 7.49 -23.89 -14.23
C VAL A 96 7.97 -24.84 -15.31
N GLY A 97 7.80 -26.15 -15.09
CA GLY A 97 8.20 -27.16 -16.06
C GLY A 97 7.46 -26.97 -17.38
N SER A 98 8.10 -26.27 -18.33
CA SER A 98 7.77 -26.17 -19.77
C SER A 98 8.79 -25.30 -20.54
N GLY A 99 9.98 -25.00 -19.98
CA GLY A 99 10.86 -23.97 -20.56
C GLY A 99 10.20 -22.58 -20.51
N HIS A 100 9.53 -22.29 -19.39
CA HIS A 100 8.82 -21.04 -19.12
C HIS A 100 9.03 -20.67 -17.65
N VAL A 101 8.87 -19.39 -17.31
CA VAL A 101 9.20 -18.86 -15.98
C VAL A 101 7.93 -18.68 -15.17
N GLY A 102 7.92 -19.22 -13.95
CA GLY A 102 6.91 -18.92 -12.95
C GLY A 102 7.52 -18.03 -11.91
N PHE A 103 6.68 -17.27 -11.25
CA PHE A 103 7.15 -16.43 -10.17
C PHE A 103 6.07 -16.31 -9.12
N VAL A 104 6.54 -16.26 -7.89
CA VAL A 104 5.76 -15.93 -6.72
C VAL A 104 6.21 -14.55 -6.30
N TYR A 105 5.31 -13.58 -6.38
CA TYR A 105 5.49 -12.25 -5.82
C TYR A 105 4.80 -12.20 -4.45
N VAL A 106 5.52 -11.82 -3.40
CA VAL A 106 5.01 -11.76 -2.03
C VAL A 106 5.12 -10.33 -1.55
N THR A 107 4.01 -9.74 -1.11
CA THR A 107 4.03 -8.41 -0.53
C THR A 107 3.24 -8.41 0.77
N THR A 108 3.72 -7.68 1.78
CA THR A 108 3.09 -7.65 3.10
C THR A 108 2.43 -6.29 3.31
N VAL A 109 1.13 -6.30 3.63
CA VAL A 109 0.34 -5.09 3.85
C VAL A 109 -0.24 -5.14 5.26
N THR A 110 0.12 -4.16 6.10
CA THR A 110 -0.48 -3.93 7.43
C THR A 110 -0.63 -5.21 8.28
N GLY A 111 0.42 -6.04 8.33
CA GLY A 111 0.43 -7.29 9.10
C GLY A 111 -0.25 -8.49 8.44
N SER A 112 -0.81 -8.34 7.23
CA SER A 112 -1.32 -9.43 6.39
C SER A 112 -0.45 -9.61 5.15
N THR A 113 0.15 -10.79 4.99
CA THR A 113 0.95 -11.12 3.80
C THR A 113 0.02 -11.52 2.66
N LYS A 114 0.07 -10.78 1.55
CA LYS A 114 -0.63 -11.17 0.33
C LYS A 114 0.38 -11.80 -0.62
N THR A 115 0.13 -13.05 -0.99
CA THR A 115 0.99 -13.77 -1.94
C THR A 115 0.30 -13.84 -3.29
N PHE A 116 1.01 -13.36 -4.30
CA PHE A 116 0.63 -13.37 -5.70
C PHE A 116 1.46 -14.43 -6.40
N THR A 117 0.84 -15.54 -6.75
CA THR A 117 1.50 -16.59 -7.54
C THR A 117 1.06 -16.45 -8.98
N ALA A 118 2.01 -16.12 -9.85
CA ALA A 118 1.81 -16.18 -11.28
C ALA A 118 2.39 -17.49 -11.80
N THR A 119 1.51 -18.35 -12.30
CA THR A 119 1.90 -19.62 -12.90
C THR A 119 1.45 -19.61 -14.36
N ARG A 120 2.41 -19.80 -15.27
CA ARG A 120 2.09 -20.12 -16.66
C ARG A 120 1.71 -21.60 -16.77
N ASN A 121 0.58 -21.88 -17.39
CA ASN A 121 0.22 -23.22 -17.81
C ASN A 121 0.98 -23.58 -19.11
N ALA A 122 1.09 -24.88 -19.43
CA ALA A 122 1.63 -25.43 -20.68
C ALA A 122 0.97 -24.85 -21.96
N ALA A 123 -0.22 -24.25 -21.84
CA ALA A 123 -0.92 -23.55 -22.92
C ALA A 123 -0.56 -22.05 -23.04
N ASN A 124 0.50 -21.57 -22.39
CA ASN A 124 0.95 -20.17 -22.37
C ASN A 124 -0.02 -19.17 -21.70
N ASN A 125 -1.01 -19.65 -20.98
CA ASN A 125 -1.92 -18.80 -20.22
C ASN A 125 -1.35 -18.52 -18.83
N TYR A 126 -1.31 -17.24 -18.46
CA TYR A 126 -1.04 -16.84 -17.07
C TYR A 126 -2.27 -17.09 -16.21
N SER A 127 -2.06 -17.84 -15.13
CA SER A 127 -2.96 -17.85 -13.98
C SER A 127 -2.33 -17.00 -12.88
N ILE A 128 -3.09 -16.03 -12.38
CA ILE A 128 -2.71 -15.22 -11.23
C ILE A 128 -3.62 -15.65 -10.08
N VAL A 129 -3.03 -16.17 -9.03
CA VAL A 129 -3.74 -16.57 -7.81
C VAL A 129 -3.29 -15.65 -6.69
N ILE A 130 -4.28 -15.03 -6.02
CA ILE A 130 -4.06 -14.19 -4.84
C ILE A 130 -4.42 -15.03 -3.62
N THR A 131 -3.48 -15.16 -2.69
CA THR A 131 -3.68 -15.80 -1.39
C THR A 131 -3.53 -14.75 -0.29
N TYR A 132 -4.37 -14.84 0.74
CA TYR A 132 -4.42 -13.94 1.91
C TYR A 132 -3.84 -14.60 3.15
#